data_AF-A0A1B6HI84-F1
#
_entry.id   AF-A0A1B6HI84-F1
#
_cell.length_a   1.000
_cell.length_b   1.000
_cell.length_c   1.000
_cell.angle_alpha   90.00
_cell.angle_beta   90.00
_cell.angle_gamma   90.00
#
_symmetry.space_group_name_H-M   'P 1'
#
loop_
_entity.id
_entity.type
_entity.pdbx_description
1 polymer ?
#
loop_
_entity_poly.entity_id
_entity_poly.type
_entity_poly.pdbx_seq_one_letter_code
_entity_poly.pdbx_strand_id
1 'polypeptide(L)'
;IDNGNTKLLDSFLDMGRNLVTDNIFQSAFEQTYTEYYSPEKEKALINHAAVEKNSTQSSKTPQARRLSFRNGTNTLGIIFFCITFGSVLGSIGPQKTVVIEFFTVIYQVLLKMLMGVIWFTPVGVGSIICGKIISVENLSHTLTQLSWFIITMAAGVFIYQLIILQLIYYVFVRKNPYSYYVTLGPAIVTAFATASNLSCTA
;
A
#
# COMPACT_ATOMS: atom_id res chain seq x y z
N ILE A 1 -11.87 -15.16 25.19
CA ILE A 1 -11.76 -13.91 25.97
C ILE A 1 -10.26 -13.60 25.96
N ASP A 2 -9.67 -12.98 24.93
CA ASP A 2 -9.97 -11.73 24.23
C ASP A 2 -9.37 -11.81 22.79
N ASN A 3 -10.03 -12.51 21.86
CA ASN A 3 -9.43 -12.86 20.56
C ASN A 3 -9.42 -11.72 19.53
N GLY A 4 -10.11 -10.62 19.80
CA GLY A 4 -10.16 -9.45 18.91
C GLY A 4 -8.95 -8.54 19.11
N ASN A 5 -8.68 -8.16 20.37
CA ASN A 5 -7.57 -7.26 20.69
C ASN A 5 -6.20 -7.90 20.48
N THR A 6 -6.02 -9.19 20.77
CA THR A 6 -4.74 -9.87 20.51
C THR A 6 -4.42 -9.87 19.02
N LYS A 7 -5.40 -10.21 18.16
CA LYS A 7 -5.21 -10.20 16.70
C LYS A 7 -4.92 -8.82 16.12
N LEU A 8 -5.54 -7.77 16.65
CA LEU A 8 -5.29 -6.40 16.20
C LEU A 8 -3.89 -5.92 16.60
N LEU A 9 -3.50 -6.17 17.85
CA LEU A 9 -2.15 -5.87 18.32
C LEU A 9 -1.09 -6.67 17.56
N ASP A 10 -1.31 -7.95 17.29
CA ASP A 10 -0.40 -8.75 16.47
C ASP A 10 -0.31 -8.22 15.04
N SER A 11 -1.42 -7.75 14.45
CA SER A 11 -1.40 -7.12 13.12
C SER A 11 -0.59 -5.83 13.12
N PHE A 12 -0.69 -5.02 14.18
CA PHE A 12 0.15 -3.82 14.35
C PHE A 12 1.63 -4.17 14.55
N LEU A 13 1.92 -5.20 15.36
CA LEU A 13 3.28 -5.69 15.60
C LEU A 13 3.88 -6.29 14.33
N ASP A 14 3.09 -7.03 13.54
CA ASP A 14 3.48 -7.58 12.23
C ASP A 14 3.75 -6.44 11.23
N MET A 15 2.95 -5.37 11.24
CA MET A 15 3.21 -4.18 10.41
C MET A 15 4.51 -3.48 10.82
N GLY A 16 4.74 -3.28 12.13
CA GLY A 16 5.96 -2.68 12.65
C GLY A 16 7.21 -3.52 12.37
N ARG A 17 7.11 -4.85 12.47
CA ARG A 17 8.19 -5.76 12.08
C ARG A 17 8.43 -5.72 10.57
N ASN A 18 7.38 -5.73 9.77
CA ASN A 18 7.52 -5.64 8.31
C ASN A 18 8.11 -4.30 7.86
N LEU A 19 8.10 -3.26 8.70
CA LEU A 19 8.77 -1.98 8.44
C LEU A 19 10.29 -2.08 8.59
N VAL A 20 10.80 -2.86 9.55
CA VAL A 20 12.23 -3.11 9.73
C VAL A 20 12.54 -4.55 9.33
N THR A 21 12.81 -4.75 8.04
CA THR A 21 13.01 -6.09 7.51
C THR A 21 14.35 -6.69 7.92
N ASP A 22 14.32 -7.95 8.34
CA ASP A 22 15.52 -8.71 8.69
C ASP A 22 16.40 -8.97 7.45
N ASN A 23 15.78 -9.07 6.26
CA ASN A 23 16.48 -9.26 4.99
C ASN A 23 15.73 -8.61 3.82
N ILE A 24 16.40 -7.72 3.10
CA ILE A 24 15.81 -6.98 1.97
C ILE A 24 15.61 -7.87 0.75
N PHE A 25 16.53 -8.82 0.51
CA PHE A 25 16.42 -9.73 -0.62
C PHE A 25 15.24 -10.68 -0.47
N GLN A 26 15.03 -11.22 0.74
CA GLN A 26 13.86 -12.04 1.04
C GLN A 26 12.57 -11.21 0.94
N SER A 27 12.59 -9.96 1.40
CA SER A 27 11.45 -9.04 1.34
C SER A 27 10.97 -8.75 -0.08
N ALA A 28 11.82 -8.92 -1.10
CA ALA A 28 11.42 -8.77 -2.50
C ALA A 28 10.39 -9.83 -2.94
N PHE A 29 10.41 -11.01 -2.33
CA PHE A 29 9.61 -12.17 -2.73
C PHE A 29 8.65 -12.69 -1.64
N GLU A 30 8.93 -12.39 -0.36
CA GLU A 30 8.18 -12.92 0.78
C GLU A 30 7.81 -11.83 1.81
N GLN A 31 6.67 -12.05 2.48
CA GLN A 31 6.16 -11.24 3.59
C GLN A 31 6.14 -12.08 4.88
N THR A 32 6.52 -11.49 6.00
CA THR A 32 6.49 -12.16 7.31
C THR A 32 5.15 -11.90 8.00
N TYR A 33 4.54 -12.93 8.56
CA TYR A 33 3.32 -12.81 9.37
C TYR A 33 3.35 -13.76 10.57
N THR A 34 2.59 -13.41 11.62
CA THR A 34 2.45 -14.25 12.81
C THR A 34 1.34 -15.28 12.60
N GLU A 35 1.70 -16.56 12.62
CA GLU A 35 0.76 -17.67 12.57
C GLU A 35 0.57 -18.29 13.97
N TYR A 36 -0.70 -18.52 14.32
CA TYR A 36 -1.10 -19.19 15.55
C TYR A 36 -1.29 -20.68 15.31
N TYR A 37 -0.46 -21.51 15.95
CA TYR A 37 -0.55 -22.96 15.84
C TYR A 37 -0.69 -23.61 17.22
N SER A 38 -1.34 -24.79 17.24
CA SER A 38 -1.49 -25.59 18.46
C SER A 38 -0.45 -26.72 18.41
N PRO A 39 0.57 -26.70 19.30
CA PRO A 39 1.66 -27.67 19.27
C PRO A 39 1.17 -29.11 19.56
N GLU A 40 0.06 -29.26 20.30
CA GLU A 40 -0.55 -30.58 20.56
C GLU A 40 -1.19 -31.17 19.30
N LYS A 41 -1.87 -30.35 18.48
CA LYS A 41 -2.46 -30.78 17.21
C LYS A 41 -1.40 -31.14 16.18
N GLU A 42 -0.29 -30.39 16.13
CA GLU A 42 0.84 -30.68 15.24
C GLU A 42 1.55 -31.98 15.63
N LYS A 43 1.81 -32.21 16.93
CA LYS A 43 2.39 -33.47 17.42
C LYS A 43 1.48 -34.68 17.19
N ALA A 44 0.16 -34.53 17.33
CA ALA A 44 -0.79 -35.59 17.04
C ALA A 44 -0.84 -35.94 15.53
N LEU A 45 -0.72 -34.93 14.65
CA LEU A 45 -0.63 -35.13 13.21
C LEU A 45 0.64 -35.88 12.79
N ILE A 46 1.79 -35.53 13.39
CA ILE A 46 3.09 -36.16 13.12
C ILE A 46 3.13 -37.61 13.63
N ASN A 47 2.52 -37.90 14.78
CA ASN A 47 2.56 -39.23 15.39
C ASN A 47 1.52 -40.21 14.84
N HIS A 48 0.69 -39.81 13.84
CA HIS A 48 -0.43 -40.60 13.31
C HIS A 48 -1.37 -41.17 14.41
N ALA A 49 -1.36 -40.60 15.60
CA ALA A 49 -2.24 -41.00 16.68
C ALA A 49 -3.59 -40.36 16.40
N ALA A 50 -4.60 -41.18 16.12
CA ALA A 50 -5.97 -40.69 15.98
C ALA A 50 -6.32 -39.86 17.21
N VAL A 51 -6.65 -38.58 17.00
CA VAL A 51 -7.14 -37.69 18.04
C VAL A 51 -8.48 -38.27 18.50
N GLU A 52 -8.44 -39.09 19.54
CA GLU A 52 -9.60 -39.74 20.12
C GLU A 52 -10.52 -38.65 20.67
N LYS A 53 -11.72 -38.53 20.10
CA LYS A 53 -12.74 -37.55 20.49
C LYS A 53 -13.41 -37.99 21.80
N ASN A 54 -12.67 -37.98 22.90
CA ASN A 54 -13.30 -38.04 24.22
C ASN A 54 -13.59 -36.61 24.69
N SER A 55 -14.84 -36.23 24.48
CA SER A 55 -15.45 -34.99 24.92
C SER A 55 -15.36 -34.84 26.44
N THR A 56 -14.34 -34.12 26.94
CA THR A 56 -14.45 -33.45 28.24
C THR A 56 -13.45 -32.29 28.35
N GLN A 57 -14.01 -31.14 28.70
CA GLN A 57 -13.39 -29.98 29.33
C GLN A 57 -12.50 -29.07 28.46
N SER A 58 -13.04 -27.87 28.29
CA SER A 58 -12.41 -26.62 27.83
C SER A 58 -11.08 -26.37 28.55
N SER A 59 -10.03 -27.00 28.06
CA SER A 59 -8.65 -26.68 28.40
C SER A 59 -8.15 -25.75 27.30
N LYS A 60 -7.85 -24.49 27.65
CA LYS A 60 -7.22 -23.53 26.73
C LYS A 60 -5.87 -24.12 26.30
N THR A 61 -5.84 -24.87 25.20
CA THR A 61 -4.58 -25.35 24.61
C THR A 61 -3.69 -24.14 24.33
N PRO A 62 -2.43 -24.11 24.78
CA PRO A 62 -1.55 -22.97 24.54
C PRO A 62 -1.34 -22.81 23.04
N GLN A 63 -1.86 -21.71 22.47
CA GLN A 63 -1.54 -21.35 21.10
C GLN A 63 -0.14 -20.75 21.09
N ALA A 64 0.80 -21.42 20.43
CA ALA A 64 2.14 -20.90 20.22
C ALA A 64 2.12 -19.98 18.98
N ARG A 65 2.94 -18.92 19.02
CA ARG A 65 3.16 -18.02 17.89
C ARG A 65 4.40 -18.49 17.14
N ARG A 66 4.29 -18.67 15.83
CA ARG A 66 5.45 -18.84 14.94
C ARG A 66 5.41 -17.79 13.85
N LEU A 67 6.59 -17.45 13.36
CA LEU A 67 6.74 -16.64 12.18
C LEU A 67 6.62 -17.56 10.97
N SER A 68 5.74 -17.19 10.06
CA SER A 68 5.57 -17.87 8.79
C SER A 68 5.78 -16.86 7.66
N PHE A 69 6.24 -17.36 6.51
CA PHE A 69 6.47 -16.56 5.31
C PHE A 69 5.33 -16.79 4.32
N ARG A 70 4.84 -15.69 3.74
CA ARG A 70 3.83 -15.72 2.68
C ARG A 70 4.45 -15.20 1.39
N ASN A 71 4.18 -15.88 0.28
CA ASN A 71 4.55 -15.39 -1.05
C ASN A 71 3.91 -14.03 -1.31
N GLY A 72 4.74 -13.03 -1.59
CA GLY A 72 4.34 -11.64 -1.81
C GLY A 72 5.46 -10.69 -1.45
N THR A 73 5.50 -9.51 -2.05
CA THR A 73 6.56 -8.54 -1.77
C THR A 73 6.26 -7.73 -0.52
N ASN A 74 7.18 -7.67 0.44
CA ASN A 74 7.10 -6.72 1.55
C ASN A 74 7.57 -5.33 1.10
N THR A 75 6.69 -4.63 0.38
CA THR A 75 6.95 -3.29 -0.16
C THR A 75 7.20 -2.25 0.94
N LEU A 76 6.54 -2.37 2.09
CA LEU A 76 6.63 -1.42 3.18
C LEU A 76 8.06 -1.39 3.77
N GLY A 77 8.65 -2.56 4.02
CA GLY A 77 10.02 -2.67 4.48
C GLY A 77 11.06 -2.20 3.45
N ILE A 78 10.85 -2.52 2.17
CA ILE A 78 11.72 -2.06 1.08
C ILE A 78 11.72 -0.52 1.00
N ILE A 79 10.54 0.12 1.07
CA ILE A 79 10.42 1.57 1.06
C ILE A 79 11.15 2.18 2.28
N PHE A 80 10.93 1.63 3.48
CA PHE A 80 11.55 2.13 4.69
C PHE A 80 13.09 2.06 4.64
N PHE A 81 13.63 0.93 4.15
CA PHE A 81 15.06 0.79 3.92
C PHE A 81 15.57 1.82 2.91
N CYS A 82 14.91 1.99 1.76
CA CYS A 82 15.32 2.94 0.72
C CYS A 82 15.32 4.40 1.23
N ILE A 83 14.31 4.80 2.02
CA ILE A 83 14.24 6.13 2.63
C ILE A 83 15.40 6.32 3.61
N THR A 84 15.66 5.34 4.48
CA THR A 84 16.74 5.39 5.47
C THR A 84 18.10 5.44 4.79
N PHE A 85 18.33 4.58 3.79
CA PHE A 85 19.53 4.57 2.97
C PHE A 85 19.74 5.90 2.25
N GLY A 86 18.70 6.44 1.62
CA GLY A 86 18.75 7.74 0.94
C GLY A 86 19.05 8.89 1.89
N SER A 87 18.48 8.87 3.11
CA SER A 87 18.75 9.87 4.14
C SER A 87 20.20 9.85 4.63
N VAL A 88 20.75 8.66 4.89
CA VAL A 88 22.17 8.49 5.27
C VAL A 88 23.09 8.86 4.12
N LEU A 89 22.79 8.44 2.89
CA LEU A 89 23.56 8.81 1.70
C LEU A 89 23.59 10.33 1.50
N GLY A 90 22.49 11.02 1.77
CA GLY A 90 22.40 12.49 1.74
C GLY A 90 23.36 13.17 2.72
N SER A 91 23.69 12.51 3.83
CA SER A 91 24.60 13.01 4.87
C SER A 91 26.08 12.75 4.57
N ILE A 92 26.40 11.91 3.57
CA ILE A 92 27.78 11.62 3.15
C ILE A 92 28.33 12.77 2.30
N GLY A 93 29.65 12.93 2.30
CA GLY A 93 30.40 13.94 1.54
C GLY A 93 30.39 13.72 0.03
N PRO A 94 31.37 14.27 -0.72
CA PRO A 94 31.34 14.34 -2.19
C PRO A 94 31.33 12.98 -2.92
N GLN A 95 31.65 11.88 -2.23
CA GLN A 95 31.64 10.54 -2.80
C GLN A 95 30.22 10.02 -3.14
N LYS A 96 29.16 10.62 -2.58
CA LYS A 96 27.77 10.19 -2.84
C LYS A 96 27.31 10.44 -4.28
N THR A 97 27.94 11.38 -4.99
CA THR A 97 27.51 11.80 -6.34
C THR A 97 27.47 10.62 -7.30
N VAL A 98 28.47 9.74 -7.26
CA VAL A 98 28.53 8.53 -8.10
C VAL A 98 27.34 7.60 -7.84
N VAL A 99 26.95 7.44 -6.57
CA VAL A 99 25.82 6.58 -6.18
C VAL A 99 24.50 7.20 -6.62
N ILE A 100 24.34 8.53 -6.47
CA ILE A 100 23.13 9.25 -6.90
C ILE A 100 22.97 9.20 -8.42
N GLU A 101 24.06 9.41 -9.17
CA GLU A 101 24.06 9.32 -10.63
C GLU A 101 23.70 7.91 -11.10
N PHE A 102 24.26 6.88 -10.45
CA PHE A 102 23.89 5.49 -10.73
C PHE A 102 22.39 5.23 -10.57
N PHE A 103 21.79 5.62 -9.43
CA PHE A 103 20.35 5.46 -9.22
C PHE A 103 19.50 6.31 -10.18
N THR A 104 20.00 7.47 -10.58
CA THR A 104 19.34 8.35 -11.56
C THR A 104 19.30 7.71 -12.93
N VAL A 105 20.40 7.12 -13.40
CA VAL A 105 20.45 6.39 -14.68
C VAL A 105 19.50 5.20 -14.65
N ILE A 106 19.48 4.43 -13.55
CA ILE A 106 18.53 3.32 -13.38
C ILE A 106 17.08 3.83 -13.45
N TYR A 107 16.75 4.90 -12.74
CA TYR A 107 15.41 5.50 -12.77
C TYR A 107 15.00 5.90 -14.20
N GLN A 108 15.89 6.52 -14.97
CA GLN A 108 15.63 6.87 -16.37
C GLN A 108 15.39 5.63 -17.24
N VAL A 109 16.15 4.56 -17.03
CA VAL A 109 15.93 3.27 -17.71
C VAL A 109 14.57 2.67 -17.32
N LEU A 110 14.22 2.71 -16.04
CA LEU A 110 12.92 2.23 -15.53
C LEU A 110 11.76 3.03 -16.14
N LEU A 111 11.88 4.36 -16.27
CA LEU A 111 10.86 5.18 -16.94
C LEU A 111 10.70 4.79 -18.42
N LYS A 112 11.80 4.54 -19.13
CA LYS A 112 11.73 4.08 -20.54
C LYS A 112 11.07 2.71 -20.65
N MET A 113 11.41 1.78 -19.75
CA MET A 113 10.77 0.46 -19.70
C MET A 113 9.27 0.59 -19.36
N LEU A 114 8.92 1.43 -18.39
CA LEU A 114 7.53 1.71 -18.01
C LEU A 114 6.72 2.26 -19.19
N MET A 115 7.29 3.16 -19.99
CA MET A 115 6.62 3.69 -21.18
C MET A 115 6.28 2.57 -22.20
N GLY A 116 7.15 1.57 -22.33
CA GLY A 116 6.87 0.38 -23.13
C GLY A 116 5.67 -0.41 -22.59
N VAL A 117 5.58 -0.59 -21.28
CA VAL A 117 4.44 -1.26 -20.62
C VAL A 117 3.15 -0.44 -20.75
N ILE A 118 3.23 0.89 -20.66
CA ILE A 118 2.09 1.80 -20.87
C ILE A 118 1.50 1.59 -22.27
N TRP A 119 2.35 1.38 -23.28
CA TRP A 119 1.89 1.11 -24.65
C TRP A 119 1.08 -0.20 -24.78
N PHE A 120 1.36 -1.20 -23.95
CA PHE A 120 0.61 -2.46 -23.88
C PHE A 120 -0.64 -2.38 -22.97
N THR A 121 -0.70 -1.38 -22.08
CA THR A 121 -1.79 -1.18 -21.13
C THR A 121 -3.19 -1.15 -21.75
N PRO A 122 -3.49 -0.51 -22.91
CA PRO A 122 -4.83 -0.56 -23.48
C PRO A 122 -5.32 -1.99 -23.77
N VAL A 123 -4.43 -2.87 -24.22
CA VAL A 123 -4.75 -4.28 -24.48
C VAL A 123 -4.96 -5.04 -23.18
N GLY A 124 -4.07 -4.85 -22.19
CA GLY A 124 -4.17 -5.51 -20.89
C GLY A 124 -5.42 -5.11 -20.10
N VAL A 125 -5.66 -3.80 -19.99
CA VAL A 125 -6.83 -3.25 -19.28
C VAL A 125 -8.13 -3.64 -19.99
N GLY A 126 -8.17 -3.59 -21.33
CA GLY A 126 -9.34 -4.03 -22.10
C GLY A 126 -9.71 -5.50 -21.84
N SER A 127 -8.72 -6.39 -21.81
CA SER A 127 -8.95 -7.81 -21.50
C SER A 127 -9.46 -8.03 -20.08
N ILE A 128 -8.90 -7.32 -19.08
CA ILE A 128 -9.35 -7.40 -17.69
C ILE A 128 -10.79 -6.92 -17.54
N ILE A 129 -11.14 -5.79 -18.17
CA ILE A 129 -12.51 -5.25 -18.14
C ILE A 129 -13.49 -6.26 -18.76
N CYS A 130 -13.17 -6.81 -19.94
CA CYS A 130 -14.01 -7.82 -20.59
C CYS A 130 -14.22 -9.05 -19.69
N GLY A 131 -13.14 -9.57 -19.08
CA GLY A 131 -13.21 -10.70 -18.15
C GLY A 131 -14.06 -10.39 -16.91
N LYS A 132 -13.99 -9.16 -16.38
CA LYS A 132 -14.83 -8.73 -15.25
C LYS A 132 -16.31 -8.62 -15.63
N ILE A 133 -16.63 -8.14 -16.83
CA ILE A 133 -18.01 -8.03 -17.29
C ILE A 133 -18.65 -9.41 -17.46
N ILE A 134 -17.93 -10.37 -18.05
CA ILE A 134 -18.44 -11.73 -18.29
C ILE A 134 -18.68 -12.48 -16.97
N SER A 135 -17.86 -12.23 -15.94
CA SER A 135 -17.97 -12.91 -14.64
C SER A 135 -19.08 -12.37 -13.74
N VAL A 136 -19.70 -11.24 -14.08
CA VAL A 136 -20.68 -10.56 -13.21
C VAL A 136 -22.10 -10.86 -13.70
N GLU A 137 -22.91 -11.49 -12.85
CA GLU A 137 -24.30 -11.84 -13.17
C GLU A 137 -25.22 -10.61 -13.28
N ASN A 138 -24.98 -9.57 -12.44
CA ASN A 138 -25.77 -8.35 -12.40
C ASN A 138 -24.91 -7.12 -12.72
N LEU A 139 -24.74 -6.83 -14.01
CA LEU A 139 -23.93 -5.71 -14.48
C LEU A 139 -24.48 -4.35 -14.03
N SER A 140 -25.81 -4.19 -14.06
CA SER A 140 -26.48 -2.94 -13.69
C SER A 140 -26.17 -2.54 -12.23
N HIS A 141 -26.32 -3.47 -11.29
CA HIS A 141 -26.04 -3.23 -9.88
C HIS A 141 -24.55 -2.90 -9.64
N THR A 142 -23.65 -3.61 -10.31
CA THR A 142 -22.19 -3.38 -10.20
C THR A 142 -21.79 -2.01 -10.75
N LEU A 143 -22.35 -1.60 -11.88
CA LEU A 143 -22.13 -0.27 -12.45
C LEU A 143 -22.68 0.82 -11.54
N THR A 144 -23.88 0.64 -10.97
CA THR A 144 -24.44 1.59 -9.99
C THR A 144 -23.54 1.75 -8.78
N GLN A 145 -23.02 0.65 -8.22
CA GLN A 145 -22.06 0.71 -7.10
C GLN A 145 -20.76 1.45 -7.47
N LEU A 146 -20.23 1.21 -8.68
CA LEU A 146 -19.06 1.91 -9.17
C LEU A 146 -19.33 3.42 -9.36
N SER A 147 -20.50 3.79 -9.90
CA SER A 147 -20.88 5.20 -10.05
C SER A 147 -21.00 5.90 -8.70
N TRP A 148 -21.61 5.26 -7.70
CA TRP A 148 -21.66 5.80 -6.33
C TRP A 148 -20.26 5.98 -5.75
N PHE A 149 -19.36 5.02 -5.95
CA PHE A 149 -17.96 5.15 -5.54
C PHE A 149 -17.27 6.36 -6.20
N ILE A 150 -17.46 6.56 -7.51
CA ILE A 150 -16.89 7.72 -8.24
C ILE A 150 -17.44 9.04 -7.69
N ILE A 151 -18.75 9.14 -7.45
CA ILE A 151 -19.39 10.34 -6.92
C ILE A 151 -18.86 10.65 -5.51
N THR A 152 -18.80 9.65 -4.63
CA THR A 152 -18.28 9.82 -3.27
C THR A 152 -16.81 10.20 -3.26
N MET A 153 -15.99 9.57 -4.12
CA MET A 153 -14.57 9.92 -4.26
C MET A 153 -14.41 11.37 -4.76
N ALA A 154 -15.14 11.76 -5.81
CA ALA A 154 -15.10 13.12 -6.34
C ALA A 154 -15.53 14.14 -5.28
N ALA A 155 -16.66 13.90 -4.60
CA ALA A 155 -17.12 14.75 -3.51
C ALA A 155 -16.09 14.86 -2.38
N GLY A 156 -15.44 13.74 -2.01
CA GLY A 156 -14.37 13.72 -1.02
C GLY A 156 -13.17 14.58 -1.41
N VAL A 157 -12.71 14.48 -2.66
CA VAL A 157 -11.61 15.31 -3.19
C VAL A 157 -12.00 16.79 -3.22
N PHE A 158 -13.23 17.12 -3.66
CA PHE A 158 -13.73 18.50 -3.67
C PHE A 158 -13.80 19.11 -2.26
N ILE A 159 -14.34 18.35 -1.29
CA ILE A 159 -14.43 18.78 0.11
C ILE A 159 -13.02 18.96 0.70
N TYR A 160 -12.11 18.03 0.43
CA TYR A 160 -10.73 18.13 0.89
C TYR A 160 -10.02 19.38 0.32
N GLN A 161 -10.15 19.61 -0.99
CA GLN A 161 -9.52 20.74 -1.66
C GLN A 161 -10.12 22.09 -1.26
N LEU A 162 -11.45 22.20 -1.06
CA LEU A 162 -12.11 23.47 -0.79
C LEU A 162 -12.23 23.81 0.71
N ILE A 163 -12.29 22.80 1.58
CA ILE A 163 -12.52 23.01 3.01
C ILE A 163 -11.25 22.73 3.82
N ILE A 164 -10.67 21.53 3.70
CA ILE A 164 -9.54 21.12 4.54
C ILE A 164 -8.29 21.95 4.21
N LEU A 165 -7.97 22.08 2.92
CA LEU A 165 -6.83 22.88 2.45
C LEU A 165 -6.99 24.39 2.73
N GLN A 166 -8.23 24.87 2.76
CA GLN A 166 -8.55 26.25 3.10
C GLN A 166 -8.39 26.52 4.61
N LEU A 167 -8.88 25.58 5.42
CA LEU A 167 -8.78 25.64 6.88
C LEU A 167 -7.31 25.60 7.32
N ILE A 168 -6.50 24.71 6.73
CA ILE A 168 -5.08 24.62 7.07
C ILE A 168 -4.35 25.91 6.69
N TYR A 169 -4.60 26.47 5.50
CA TYR A 169 -4.02 27.75 5.09
C TYR A 169 -4.42 28.88 6.04
N TYR A 170 -5.70 28.95 6.41
CA TYR A 170 -6.19 29.99 7.32
C TYR A 170 -5.56 29.89 8.71
N VAL A 171 -5.41 28.68 9.26
CA VAL A 171 -4.81 28.46 10.59
C VAL A 171 -3.33 28.89 10.62
N PHE A 172 -2.55 28.53 9.61
CA PHE A 172 -1.10 28.82 9.58
C PHE A 172 -0.78 30.23 9.08
N VAL A 173 -1.41 30.68 7.99
CA VAL A 173 -1.08 31.95 7.32
C VAL A 173 -1.92 33.11 7.85
N ARG A 174 -3.09 32.85 8.47
CA ARG A 174 -4.05 33.84 8.99
C ARG A 174 -4.44 34.93 7.99
N LYS A 175 -4.35 34.64 6.70
CA LYS A 175 -4.78 35.52 5.59
C LYS A 175 -5.96 34.90 4.88
N ASN A 176 -6.75 35.74 4.19
CA ASN A 176 -7.90 35.29 3.42
C ASN A 176 -7.44 34.33 2.29
N PRO A 177 -7.77 33.04 2.39
CA PRO A 177 -7.25 32.03 1.49
C PRO A 177 -7.91 32.07 0.10
N TYR A 178 -9.08 32.71 -0.06
CA TYR A 178 -9.76 32.83 -1.35
C TYR A 178 -8.98 33.68 -2.35
N SER A 179 -8.23 34.69 -1.88
CA SER A 179 -7.37 35.50 -2.76
C SER A 179 -6.25 34.67 -3.40
N TYR A 180 -5.80 33.60 -2.73
CA TYR A 180 -4.75 32.72 -3.23
C TYR A 180 -5.28 31.76 -4.32
N TYR A 181 -6.48 31.22 -4.14
CA TYR A 181 -7.13 30.35 -5.13
C TYR A 181 -7.42 31.07 -6.45
N VAL A 182 -7.80 32.35 -6.41
CA VAL A 182 -8.04 33.14 -7.63
C VAL A 182 -6.77 33.29 -8.45
N THR A 183 -5.62 33.53 -7.79
CA THR A 183 -4.32 33.61 -8.47
C THR A 183 -3.87 32.26 -9.06
N LEU A 184 -4.25 31.15 -8.42
CA LEU A 184 -3.96 29.78 -8.89
C LEU A 184 -4.95 29.24 -9.93
N GLY A 185 -6.05 29.92 -10.20
CA GLY A 185 -7.11 29.45 -11.11
C GLY A 185 -6.60 28.93 -12.46
N PRO A 186 -5.75 29.69 -13.19
CA PRO A 186 -5.19 29.24 -14.47
C PRO A 186 -4.35 27.96 -14.36
N ALA A 187 -3.59 27.82 -13.27
CA ALA A 187 -2.76 26.65 -13.00
C ALA A 187 -3.64 25.42 -12.69
N ILE A 188 -4.70 25.59 -11.91
CA ILE A 188 -5.67 24.52 -11.59
C ILE A 188 -6.36 24.00 -12.85
N VAL A 189 -6.81 24.90 -13.73
CA VAL A 189 -7.46 24.52 -15.00
C VAL A 189 -6.49 23.79 -15.92
N THR A 190 -5.24 24.26 -16.02
CA THR A 190 -4.19 23.62 -16.82
C THR A 190 -3.80 22.24 -16.27
N ALA A 191 -3.68 22.11 -14.95
CA ALA A 191 -3.39 20.84 -14.29
C ALA A 191 -4.53 19.83 -14.49
N PHE A 192 -5.79 20.27 -14.42
CA PHE A 192 -6.95 19.42 -14.70
C PHE A 192 -6.97 18.96 -16.16
N ALA A 193 -6.70 19.86 -17.10
CA ALA A 193 -6.67 19.53 -18.53
C ALA A 193 -5.56 18.54 -18.90
N THR A 194 -4.39 18.65 -18.25
CA THR A 194 -3.24 17.79 -18.56
C THR A 194 -3.24 16.50 -17.73
N ALA A 195 -4.00 16.45 -16.63
CA ALA A 195 -4.04 15.35 -15.66
C ALA A 195 -2.65 14.87 -15.18
N SER A 196 -1.62 15.72 -15.32
CA SER A 196 -0.24 15.40 -14.98
C SER A 196 0.41 16.58 -14.27
N ASN A 197 1.18 16.26 -13.22
CA ASN A 197 1.76 17.26 -12.31
C ASN A 197 2.97 18.00 -12.92
N LEU A 198 3.47 17.56 -14.08
CA LEU A 198 4.68 18.10 -14.73
C LEU A 198 4.40 19.36 -15.55
N SER A 199 3.17 19.55 -16.04
CA SER A 199 2.84 20.70 -16.90
C SER A 199 2.46 21.96 -16.14
N CYS A 200 2.31 21.88 -14.82
CA CYS A 200 1.90 23.00 -13.97
C CYS A 200 3.10 23.78 -13.36
N THR A 201 4.33 23.32 -13.60
CA THR A 201 5.57 23.92 -13.07
C THR A 201 6.34 24.78 -14.07
N ALA A 202 5.72 25.14 -15.21
CA ALA A 202 6.28 26.02 -16.24
C ALA A 202 5.56 27.38 -16.21
#